data_AF-A0A2I0AKU5-F1
#
_entry.id   AF-A0A2I0AKU5-F1
#
_cell.length_a   1.000
_cell.length_b   1.000
_cell.length_c   1.000
_cell.angle_alpha   90.00
_cell.angle_beta   90.00
_cell.angle_gamma   90.00
#
_symmetry.space_group_name_H-M   'P 1'
#
loop_
_entity.id
_entity.type
_entity.pdbx_description
1 polymer ?
#
loop_
_entity_poly.entity_id
_entity_poly.type
_entity_poly.pdbx_seq_one_letter_code
_entity_poly.pdbx_strand_id
1 'polypeptide(L)'
;MEFWSRWSSHQMRDGRIFLLFFVLFSLSFTSPVAAGDGGKVSLALYYESLCPYSANFIVNYLADIFDNGLIDIVDLDLIPFGNARVNANGTITCQHGPYECLLNTIEACAINSWPDLNEHFKFIYCIESLVLKQKYQEWESCFVTTGLNSEAVSDCFYSGYGKELELLYAAKTDSLQPPHKYVPWVVVNGKPLYDDYENFEAEVCKAYVGEPPKTCKRLTVTTAKEKEAARAHHVSLVDNNVIEVVALTAET
;
A
#
# COMPACT_ATOMS: atom_id res chain seq x y z
N MET A 1 54.08 5.13 -18.00
CA MET A 1 53.97 4.00 -18.94
C MET A 1 52.55 4.00 -19.46
N GLU A 2 52.34 4.80 -20.50
CA GLU A 2 51.08 4.87 -21.24
C GLU A 2 51.06 3.74 -22.27
N PHE A 3 49.93 3.06 -22.44
CA PHE A 3 49.71 2.19 -23.59
C PHE A 3 48.51 2.68 -24.38
N TRP A 4 48.82 3.50 -25.38
CA TRP A 4 47.91 3.88 -26.45
C TRP A 4 47.82 2.76 -27.50
N SER A 5 46.57 2.47 -27.87
CA SER A 5 46.07 2.35 -29.25
C SER A 5 46.54 1.22 -30.18
N ARG A 6 45.53 0.47 -30.64
CA ARG A 6 45.10 0.33 -32.06
C ARG A 6 45.82 -0.67 -32.95
N TRP A 7 45.06 -1.65 -33.41
CA TRP A 7 45.15 -2.19 -34.77
C TRP A 7 43.75 -2.35 -35.37
N SER A 8 43.57 -1.84 -36.58
CA SER A 8 42.31 -1.87 -37.33
C SER A 8 42.41 -2.78 -38.56
N SER A 9 41.27 -3.36 -38.90
CA SER A 9 40.68 -3.50 -40.25
C SER A 9 41.32 -4.40 -41.33
N HIS A 10 40.44 -5.30 -41.80
CA HIS A 10 40.25 -5.84 -43.16
C HIS A 10 41.12 -7.00 -43.68
N GLN A 11 40.48 -8.15 -43.93
CA GLN A 11 40.12 -8.53 -45.31
C GLN A 11 39.10 -9.67 -45.38
N MET A 12 38.16 -9.50 -46.31
CA MET A 12 37.10 -10.44 -46.68
C MET A 12 37.67 -11.59 -47.52
N ARG A 13 37.17 -12.82 -47.35
CA ARG A 13 36.72 -13.67 -48.48
C ARG A 13 36.11 -15.02 -48.08
N ASP A 14 35.23 -15.45 -48.99
CA ASP A 14 34.84 -16.82 -49.31
C ASP A 14 33.66 -17.42 -48.52
N GLY A 15 32.49 -17.19 -49.11
CA GLY A 15 31.23 -17.80 -48.73
C GLY A 15 31.18 -19.29 -49.03
N ARG A 16 30.53 -20.02 -48.13
CA ARG A 16 29.80 -21.25 -48.41
C ARG A 16 28.52 -21.23 -47.59
N ILE A 17 27.42 -21.12 -48.33
CA ILE A 17 26.05 -21.30 -47.87
C ILE A 17 25.94 -22.73 -47.31
N PHE A 18 25.79 -22.86 -46.00
CA PHE A 18 25.28 -24.07 -45.36
C PHE A 18 23.88 -23.77 -44.84
N LEU A 19 22.90 -24.04 -45.69
CA LEU A 19 21.50 -24.21 -45.30
C LEU A 19 21.40 -25.45 -44.41
N LEU A 20 21.24 -25.25 -43.10
CA LEU A 20 20.90 -26.33 -42.15
C LEU A 20 19.64 -25.93 -41.38
N PHE A 21 18.52 -26.48 -41.87
CA PHE A 21 17.26 -26.79 -41.21
C PHE A 21 17.04 -26.20 -39.80
N PHE A 22 16.36 -25.05 -39.72
CA PHE A 22 15.58 -24.67 -38.55
C PHE A 22 14.36 -25.60 -38.43
N VAL A 23 14.52 -26.73 -37.74
CA VAL A 23 13.38 -27.50 -37.26
C VAL A 23 12.89 -26.80 -36.00
N LEU A 24 11.83 -25.99 -36.14
CA LEU A 24 11.04 -25.47 -35.04
C LEU A 24 10.37 -26.66 -34.34
N PHE A 25 11.04 -27.24 -33.36
CA PHE A 25 10.42 -28.15 -32.41
C PHE A 25 9.61 -27.30 -31.43
N SER A 26 8.35 -27.05 -31.77
CA SER A 26 7.37 -26.42 -30.89
C SER A 26 7.08 -27.36 -29.73
N LEU A 27 7.94 -27.34 -28.71
CA LEU A 27 7.60 -27.84 -27.38
C LEU A 27 6.56 -26.90 -26.81
N SER A 28 5.30 -27.21 -27.07
CA SER A 28 4.19 -26.72 -26.26
C SER A 28 4.37 -27.29 -24.86
N PHE A 29 5.17 -26.61 -24.03
CA PHE A 29 5.14 -26.80 -22.59
C PHE A 29 3.77 -26.31 -22.11
N THR A 30 2.80 -27.21 -22.08
CA THR A 30 1.61 -27.00 -21.27
C THR A 30 2.08 -27.11 -19.82
N SER A 31 2.39 -25.98 -19.19
CA SER A 31 2.56 -25.93 -17.75
C SER A 31 1.31 -26.52 -17.10
N PRO A 32 1.44 -27.41 -16.10
CA PRO A 32 0.29 -27.80 -15.33
C PRO A 32 -0.26 -26.53 -14.67
N VAL A 33 -1.49 -26.17 -15.00
CA VAL A 33 -2.25 -25.17 -14.25
C VAL A 33 -2.41 -25.79 -12.85
N ALA A 34 -1.61 -25.33 -11.90
CA ALA A 34 -1.85 -25.60 -10.51
C ALA A 34 -3.28 -25.17 -10.20
N ALA A 35 -4.08 -26.07 -9.65
CA ALA A 35 -5.39 -25.74 -9.10
C ALA A 35 -5.18 -24.62 -8.08
N GLY A 36 -5.82 -23.48 -8.33
CA GLY A 36 -5.54 -22.22 -7.65
C GLY A 36 -5.77 -22.31 -6.15
N ASP A 37 -4.69 -22.21 -5.38
CA ASP A 37 -4.71 -21.33 -4.22
C ASP A 37 -5.00 -19.94 -4.77
N GLY A 38 -6.20 -19.42 -4.52
CA GLY A 38 -6.60 -18.10 -4.98
C GLY A 38 -5.65 -17.10 -4.36
N GLY A 39 -4.63 -16.65 -5.11
CA GLY A 39 -3.53 -15.85 -4.58
C GLY A 39 -4.00 -14.70 -3.67
N LYS A 40 -3.14 -14.31 -2.73
CA LYS A 40 -3.40 -13.21 -1.78
C LYS A 40 -3.88 -11.95 -2.49
N VAL A 41 -4.80 -11.23 -1.86
CA VAL A 41 -5.26 -9.92 -2.31
C VAL A 41 -4.16 -8.90 -2.09
N SER A 42 -3.75 -8.19 -3.13
CA SER A 42 -2.81 -7.07 -2.99
C SER A 42 -3.51 -5.90 -2.29
N LEU A 43 -2.93 -5.45 -1.19
CA LEU A 43 -3.35 -4.27 -0.42
C LEU A 43 -2.15 -3.33 -0.30
N ALA A 44 -2.25 -2.13 -0.87
CA ALA A 44 -1.22 -1.12 -0.74
C ALA A 44 -1.75 0.11 -0.01
N LEU A 45 -0.97 0.62 0.94
CA LEU A 45 -1.21 1.87 1.66
C LEU A 45 -0.10 2.86 1.33
N TYR A 46 -0.47 3.98 0.70
CA TYR A 46 0.40 5.13 0.52
C TYR A 46 0.05 6.19 1.57
N TYR A 47 1.04 6.61 2.35
CA TYR A 47 0.79 7.40 3.55
C TYR A 47 1.95 8.35 3.89
N GLU A 48 1.72 9.23 4.87
CA GLU A 48 2.73 10.13 5.45
C GLU A 48 2.76 9.96 6.96
N SER A 49 3.94 9.85 7.53
CA SER A 49 4.14 9.53 8.95
C SER A 49 3.61 10.59 9.92
N LEU A 50 3.39 11.84 9.50
CA LEU A 50 2.81 12.90 10.36
C LEU A 50 1.41 13.33 9.93
N CYS A 51 0.82 12.67 8.93
CA CYS A 51 -0.56 12.93 8.56
C CYS A 51 -1.51 12.26 9.58
N PRO A 52 -2.37 13.02 10.28
CA PRO A 52 -3.24 12.44 11.32
C PRO A 52 -4.24 11.41 10.77
N TYR A 53 -4.69 11.54 9.52
CA TYR A 53 -5.56 10.54 8.89
C TYR A 53 -4.82 9.25 8.54
N SER A 54 -3.55 9.35 8.14
CA SER A 54 -2.70 8.20 7.88
C SER A 54 -2.41 7.42 9.17
N ALA A 55 -2.00 8.13 10.21
CA ALA A 55 -1.78 7.58 11.54
C ALA A 55 -3.04 6.90 12.08
N ASN A 56 -4.20 7.55 11.94
CA ASN A 56 -5.49 7.01 12.35
C ASN A 56 -5.84 5.73 11.60
N PHE A 57 -5.65 5.70 10.28
CA PHE A 57 -5.90 4.51 9.48
C PHE A 57 -5.00 3.35 9.90
N ILE A 58 -3.69 3.58 10.08
CA ILE A 58 -2.75 2.54 10.49
C ILE A 58 -3.13 1.95 11.86
N VAL A 59 -3.39 2.82 12.84
CA VAL A 59 -3.60 2.41 14.23
C VAL A 59 -4.99 1.83 14.48
N ASN A 60 -6.04 2.42 13.90
CA ASN A 60 -7.43 2.10 14.25
C ASN A 60 -8.17 1.27 13.19
N TYR A 61 -7.59 1.05 12.00
CA TYR A 61 -8.25 0.30 10.92
C TYR A 61 -7.34 -0.81 10.39
N LEU A 62 -6.13 -0.47 9.94
CA LEU A 62 -5.23 -1.44 9.33
C LEU A 62 -4.74 -2.49 10.33
N ALA A 63 -4.47 -2.09 11.58
CA ALA A 63 -3.98 -3.00 12.62
C ALA A 63 -4.89 -4.21 12.86
N ASP A 64 -6.22 -4.06 12.67
CA ASP A 64 -7.20 -5.11 12.93
C ASP A 64 -6.98 -6.36 12.08
N ILE A 65 -6.36 -6.23 10.89
CA ILE A 65 -6.14 -7.38 9.99
C ILE A 65 -5.20 -8.43 10.58
N PHE A 66 -4.31 -8.02 11.48
CA PHE A 66 -3.35 -8.89 12.16
C PHE A 66 -4.02 -9.78 13.22
N ASP A 67 -5.18 -9.35 13.75
CA ASP A 67 -5.90 -10.06 14.80
C ASP A 67 -7.15 -10.80 14.28
N ASN A 68 -7.69 -10.40 13.12
CA ASN A 68 -8.97 -10.91 12.60
C ASN A 68 -8.85 -11.98 11.49
N GLY A 69 -7.62 -12.34 11.11
CA GLY A 69 -7.30 -13.37 10.12
C GLY A 69 -7.31 -12.89 8.66
N LEU A 70 -7.48 -11.59 8.40
CA LEU A 70 -7.33 -11.05 7.04
C LEU A 70 -5.89 -11.05 6.56
N ILE A 71 -4.91 -10.91 7.46
CA ILE A 71 -3.49 -10.90 7.11
C ILE A 71 -3.05 -12.17 6.36
N ASP A 72 -3.71 -13.30 6.60
CA ASP A 72 -3.43 -14.59 5.94
C ASP A 72 -3.76 -14.56 4.44
N ILE A 73 -4.70 -13.71 4.02
CA ILE A 73 -5.19 -13.61 2.64
C ILE A 73 -4.75 -12.31 1.95
N VAL A 74 -3.94 -11.49 2.62
CA VAL A 74 -3.47 -10.20 2.12
C VAL A 74 -1.97 -10.24 1.86
N ASP A 75 -1.56 -9.59 0.77
CA ASP A 75 -0.20 -9.15 0.50
C ASP A 75 -0.14 -7.64 0.74
N LEU A 76 0.33 -7.25 1.93
CA LEU A 76 0.30 -5.87 2.41
C LEU A 76 1.61 -5.15 2.04
N ASP A 77 1.44 -3.99 1.42
CA ASP A 77 2.51 -3.13 0.96
C ASP A 77 2.34 -1.73 1.58
N LEU A 78 3.38 -1.27 2.29
CA LEU A 78 3.40 0.00 3.01
C LEU A 78 4.35 0.97 2.29
N ILE A 79 3.86 2.15 1.92
CA ILE A 79 4.59 3.14 1.14
C ILE A 79 4.60 4.49 1.90
N PRO A 80 5.54 4.69 2.84
CA PRO A 80 5.73 5.98 3.51
C PRO A 80 6.36 6.99 2.55
N PHE A 81 5.54 7.87 1.96
CA PHE A 81 6.00 8.98 1.13
C PHE A 81 4.88 10.02 0.95
N GLY A 82 3.72 9.55 0.47
CA GLY A 82 2.49 10.32 0.35
C GLY A 82 2.63 11.61 -0.48
N ASN A 83 2.34 12.76 0.12
CA ASN A 83 2.44 14.07 -0.54
C ASN A 83 3.83 14.71 -0.48
N ALA A 84 4.85 13.97 -0.05
CA ALA A 84 6.22 14.42 -0.22
C ALA A 84 6.54 14.70 -1.69
N ARG A 85 7.58 15.52 -1.91
CA ARG A 85 8.03 15.93 -3.25
C ARG A 85 9.53 15.78 -3.35
N VAL A 86 9.98 15.18 -4.45
CA VAL A 86 11.39 15.21 -4.85
C VAL A 86 11.65 16.49 -5.63
N ASN A 87 12.52 17.35 -5.09
CA ASN A 87 12.89 18.62 -5.71
C ASN A 87 13.95 18.41 -6.80
N ALA A 88 14.14 19.41 -7.66
CA ALA A 88 15.10 19.34 -8.78
C ALA A 88 16.56 19.11 -8.34
N ASN A 89 16.92 19.49 -7.11
CA ASN A 89 18.23 19.25 -6.50
C ASN A 89 18.33 17.88 -5.79
N GLY A 90 17.30 17.02 -5.90
CA GLY A 90 17.22 15.72 -5.25
C GLY A 90 16.78 15.75 -3.78
N THR A 91 16.57 16.92 -3.16
CA THR A 91 16.08 16.97 -1.77
C THR A 91 14.60 16.60 -1.70
N ILE A 92 14.18 15.95 -0.62
CA ILE A 92 12.76 15.67 -0.38
C ILE A 92 12.21 16.72 0.58
N THR A 93 11.00 17.19 0.27
CA THR A 93 10.21 18.09 1.11
C THR A 93 8.87 17.44 1.42
N CYS A 94 8.48 17.46 2.68
CA CYS A 94 7.25 16.84 3.17
C CYS A 94 6.30 17.92 3.72
N GLN A 95 5.00 17.64 3.70
CA GLN A 95 3.94 18.61 4.01
C GLN A 95 4.01 19.08 5.48
N HIS A 96 4.33 18.16 6.39
CA HIS A 96 4.40 18.42 7.82
C HIS A 96 5.83 18.71 8.31
N GLY A 97 6.72 19.08 7.39
CA GLY A 97 8.07 19.55 7.70
C GLY A 97 9.12 18.44 7.84
N PRO A 98 10.31 18.76 8.40
CA PRO A 98 11.46 17.86 8.35
C PRO A 98 11.31 16.60 9.21
N TYR A 99 10.49 16.64 10.27
CA TYR A 99 10.23 15.45 11.09
C TYR A 99 9.40 14.40 10.34
N GLU A 100 8.49 14.81 9.44
CA GLU A 100 7.80 13.88 8.56
C GLU A 100 8.78 13.21 7.60
N CYS A 101 9.65 13.97 6.95
CA CYS A 101 10.65 13.35 6.06
C CYS A 101 11.59 12.40 6.82
N LEU A 102 11.97 12.76 8.05
CA LEU A 102 12.75 11.88 8.92
C LEU A 102 12.00 10.57 9.17
N LEU A 103 10.74 10.65 9.62
CA LEU A 103 9.98 9.48 10.02
C LEU A 103 9.56 8.62 8.82
N ASN A 104 9.19 9.20 7.67
CA ASN A 104 9.03 8.47 6.41
C ASN A 104 10.29 7.63 6.09
N THR A 105 11.47 8.25 6.18
CA THR A 105 12.75 7.56 5.93
C THR A 105 13.02 6.44 6.95
N ILE A 106 12.71 6.68 8.24
CA ILE A 106 12.87 5.69 9.31
C ILE A 106 11.95 4.48 9.08
N GLU A 107 10.70 4.72 8.71
CA GLU A 107 9.74 3.66 8.42
C GLU A 107 10.09 2.90 7.13
N ALA A 108 10.57 3.61 6.09
CA ALA A 108 11.13 2.97 4.90
C ALA A 108 12.30 2.05 5.25
N CYS A 109 13.21 2.50 6.11
CA CYS A 109 14.30 1.69 6.63
C CYS A 109 13.81 0.50 7.47
N ALA A 110 12.78 0.66 8.30
CA ALA A 110 12.19 -0.43 9.05
C ALA A 110 11.64 -1.53 8.12
N ILE A 111 10.88 -1.15 7.09
CA ILE A 111 10.31 -2.08 6.10
C ILE A 111 11.43 -2.85 5.38
N ASN A 112 12.51 -2.16 4.99
CA ASN A 112 13.63 -2.79 4.31
C ASN A 112 14.45 -3.69 5.25
N SER A 113 14.74 -3.23 6.46
CA SER A 113 15.65 -3.91 7.39
C SER A 113 15.00 -5.11 8.08
N TRP A 114 13.67 -5.14 8.20
CA TRP A 114 12.92 -6.25 8.79
C TRP A 114 11.92 -6.81 7.78
N PRO A 115 12.28 -7.85 7.00
CA PRO A 115 11.42 -8.41 5.98
C PRO A 115 10.18 -9.14 6.55
N ASP A 116 10.15 -9.43 7.85
CA ASP A 116 8.94 -9.92 8.52
C ASP A 116 7.94 -8.77 8.69
N LEU A 117 6.77 -8.92 8.07
CA LEU A 117 5.67 -7.97 8.13
C LEU A 117 5.24 -7.64 9.57
N ASN A 118 5.23 -8.62 10.46
CA ASN A 118 4.83 -8.40 11.85
C ASN A 118 5.87 -7.53 12.59
N GLU A 119 7.15 -7.67 12.28
CA GLU A 119 8.20 -6.89 12.92
C GLU A 119 8.14 -5.42 12.50
N HIS A 120 8.20 -5.13 11.20
CA HIS A 120 8.18 -3.73 10.75
C HIS A 120 6.84 -3.06 11.00
N PHE A 121 5.71 -3.76 10.85
CA PHE A 121 4.41 -3.17 11.14
C PHE A 121 4.26 -2.81 12.62
N LYS A 122 4.74 -3.67 13.55
CA LYS A 122 4.70 -3.36 14.99
C LYS A 122 5.46 -2.08 15.33
N PHE A 123 6.57 -1.81 14.65
CA PHE A 123 7.33 -0.58 14.83
C PHE A 123 6.61 0.64 14.25
N ILE A 124 6.12 0.55 13.01
CA ILE A 124 5.33 1.61 12.34
C ILE A 124 4.09 1.94 13.18
N TYR A 125 3.33 0.93 13.61
CA TYR A 125 2.17 1.10 14.49
C TYR A 125 2.51 1.88 15.77
N CYS A 126 3.68 1.62 16.37
CA CYS A 126 4.13 2.35 17.56
C CYS A 126 4.42 3.83 17.24
N ILE A 127 5.10 4.12 16.13
CA ILE A 127 5.39 5.50 15.70
C ILE A 127 4.07 6.24 15.45
N GLU A 128 3.17 5.66 14.66
CA GLU A 128 1.88 6.25 14.33
C GLU A 128 0.98 6.43 15.57
N SER A 129 1.08 5.53 16.55
CA SER A 129 0.45 5.71 17.86
C SER A 129 0.99 6.92 18.64
N LEU A 130 2.28 7.24 18.51
CA LEU A 130 2.86 8.45 19.10
C LEU A 130 2.42 9.71 18.33
N VAL A 131 2.26 9.62 17.01
CA VAL A 131 1.73 10.71 16.17
C VAL A 131 0.33 11.10 16.62
N LEU A 132 -0.58 10.14 16.79
CA LEU A 132 -1.93 10.37 17.32
C LEU A 132 -1.93 10.99 18.72
N LYS A 133 -0.90 10.70 19.53
CA LYS A 133 -0.72 11.28 20.88
C LYS A 133 0.02 12.62 20.88
N GLN A 134 0.39 13.14 19.71
CA GLN A 134 1.23 14.33 19.54
C GLN A 134 2.61 14.21 20.23
N LYS A 135 3.17 13.01 20.23
CA LYS A 135 4.45 12.62 20.84
C LYS A 135 5.44 12.02 19.84
N TYR A 136 5.30 12.31 18.55
CA TYR A 136 6.12 11.74 17.48
C TYR A 136 7.63 11.96 17.65
N GLN A 137 8.05 12.95 18.43
CA GLN A 137 9.46 13.18 18.77
C GLN A 137 10.04 12.07 19.67
N GLU A 138 9.19 11.30 20.36
CA GLU A 138 9.57 10.16 21.19
C GLU A 138 9.71 8.87 20.36
N TRP A 139 9.74 8.92 19.02
CA TRP A 139 9.71 7.74 18.14
C TRP A 139 10.78 6.68 18.44
N GLU A 140 11.99 7.07 18.89
CA GLU A 140 13.05 6.12 19.27
C GLU A 140 12.63 5.20 20.43
N SER A 141 11.68 5.63 21.27
CA SER A 141 11.10 4.78 22.32
C SER A 141 10.42 3.53 21.76
N CYS A 142 10.03 3.53 20.48
CA CYS A 142 9.45 2.37 19.82
C CYS A 142 10.41 1.19 19.69
N PHE A 143 11.74 1.39 19.66
CA PHE A 143 12.68 0.27 19.74
C PHE A 143 12.56 -0.46 21.09
N VAL A 144 12.42 0.30 22.17
CA VAL A 144 12.23 -0.25 23.52
C VAL A 144 10.85 -0.90 23.66
N THR A 145 9.79 -0.24 23.18
CA THR A 145 8.42 -0.77 23.24
C THR A 145 8.25 -2.06 22.44
N THR A 146 8.89 -2.16 21.28
CA THR A 146 8.76 -3.33 20.41
C THR A 146 9.74 -4.45 20.73
N GLY A 147 10.90 -4.12 21.33
CA GLY A 147 12.02 -5.03 21.55
C GLY A 147 12.87 -5.27 20.29
N LEU A 148 12.65 -4.51 19.22
CA LEU A 148 13.38 -4.66 17.96
C LEU A 148 14.74 -3.96 18.03
N ASN A 149 15.74 -4.55 17.38
CA ASN A 149 17.10 -4.01 17.36
C ASN A 149 17.17 -2.77 16.43
N SER A 150 17.62 -1.63 16.97
CA SER A 150 17.72 -0.37 16.24
C SER A 150 18.89 -0.28 15.26
N GLU A 151 19.91 -1.15 15.37
CA GLU A 151 21.14 -1.11 14.58
C GLU A 151 20.84 -1.16 13.07
N ALA A 152 20.03 -2.13 12.62
CA ALA A 152 19.74 -2.30 11.19
C ALA A 152 18.95 -1.12 10.58
N VAL A 153 18.08 -0.47 11.36
CA VAL A 153 17.34 0.73 10.91
C VAL A 153 18.26 1.94 10.91
N SER A 154 19.09 2.07 11.95
CA SER A 154 20.06 3.16 12.07
C SER A 154 21.09 3.11 10.95
N ASP A 155 21.62 1.93 10.64
CA ASP A 155 22.57 1.72 9.55
C ASP A 155 21.96 2.07 8.19
N CYS A 156 20.72 1.66 7.94
CA CYS A 156 19.98 2.06 6.74
C CYS A 156 19.85 3.58 6.63
N PHE A 157 19.50 4.25 7.74
CA PHE A 157 19.31 5.70 7.76
C PHE A 157 20.64 6.46 7.55
N TYR A 158 21.68 6.13 8.33
CA TYR A 158 22.96 6.85 8.33
C TYR A 158 23.87 6.53 7.14
N SER A 159 23.71 5.37 6.51
CA SER A 159 24.44 5.05 5.27
C SER A 159 23.98 5.87 4.06
N GLY A 160 22.83 6.54 4.16
CA GLY A 160 22.17 7.20 3.04
C GLY A 160 21.25 6.28 2.24
N TYR A 161 21.20 4.98 2.56
CA TYR A 161 20.32 4.03 1.86
C TYR A 161 18.84 4.33 2.07
N GLY A 162 18.45 4.86 3.23
CA GLY A 162 17.09 5.37 3.47
C GLY A 162 16.63 6.41 2.44
N LYS A 163 17.56 7.26 1.95
CA LYS A 163 17.25 8.23 0.89
C LYS A 163 16.96 7.56 -0.45
N GLU A 164 17.63 6.45 -0.76
CA GLU A 164 17.37 5.66 -1.96
C GLU A 164 15.99 5.00 -1.88
N LEU A 165 15.62 4.45 -0.71
CA LEU A 165 14.29 3.90 -0.45
C LEU A 165 13.19 4.96 -0.63
N GLU A 166 13.38 6.16 -0.08
CA GLU A 166 12.43 7.26 -0.27
C GLU A 166 12.26 7.65 -1.75
N LEU A 167 13.32 7.61 -2.56
CA LEU A 167 13.22 7.86 -4.01
C LEU A 167 12.49 6.73 -4.74
N LEU A 168 12.63 5.48 -4.29
CA LEU A 168 11.86 4.35 -4.81
C LEU A 168 10.36 4.51 -4.47
N TYR A 169 10.04 4.90 -3.25
CA TYR A 169 8.66 5.18 -2.84
C TYR A 169 8.06 6.41 -3.52
N ALA A 170 8.87 7.44 -3.80
CA ALA A 170 8.46 8.55 -4.66
C ALA A 170 8.04 8.04 -6.05
N ALA A 171 8.89 7.26 -6.71
CA ALA A 171 8.59 6.71 -8.04
C ALA A 171 7.35 5.81 -8.03
N LYS A 172 7.18 4.99 -6.98
CA LYS A 172 6.00 4.14 -6.80
C LYS A 172 4.73 4.97 -6.64
N THR A 173 4.77 6.01 -5.80
CA THR A 173 3.65 6.93 -5.58
C THR A 173 3.31 7.70 -6.87
N ASP A 174 4.30 8.23 -7.58
CA ASP A 174 4.12 8.95 -8.84
C ASP A 174 3.58 8.04 -9.98
N SER A 175 3.79 6.73 -9.88
CA SER A 175 3.30 5.75 -10.85
C SER A 175 1.81 5.40 -10.69
N LEU A 176 1.15 5.85 -9.61
CA LEU A 176 -0.26 5.59 -9.35
C LEU A 176 -1.14 6.06 -10.51
N GLN A 177 -2.07 5.19 -10.93
CA GLN A 177 -3.06 5.49 -11.95
C GLN A 177 -4.46 5.15 -11.45
N PRO A 178 -5.33 6.15 -11.18
CA PRO A 178 -5.04 7.59 -11.23
C PRO A 178 -4.06 8.02 -10.12
N PRO A 179 -3.40 9.19 -10.26
CA PRO A 179 -2.62 9.77 -9.18
C PRO A 179 -3.45 9.94 -7.91
N HIS A 180 -2.83 9.74 -6.74
CA HIS A 180 -3.51 9.98 -5.47
C HIS A 180 -3.89 11.45 -5.31
N LYS A 181 -4.99 11.68 -4.59
CA LYS A 181 -5.53 13.04 -4.35
C LYS A 181 -5.33 13.53 -2.92
N TYR A 182 -5.04 12.60 -2.02
CA TYR A 182 -4.85 12.77 -0.60
C TYR A 182 -4.15 11.53 -0.03
N VAL A 183 -3.80 11.58 1.24
CA VAL A 183 -3.40 10.41 2.04
C VAL A 183 -4.30 10.28 3.28
N PRO A 184 -4.53 9.07 3.81
CA PRO A 184 -4.05 7.79 3.29
C PRO A 184 -4.70 7.45 1.94
N TRP A 185 -3.94 6.79 1.06
CA TRP A 185 -4.43 6.31 -0.23
C TRP A 185 -4.34 4.79 -0.27
N VAL A 186 -5.49 4.14 -0.17
CA VAL A 186 -5.61 2.69 -0.06
C VAL A 186 -6.01 2.09 -1.40
N VAL A 187 -5.27 1.07 -1.82
CA VAL A 187 -5.43 0.40 -3.11
C VAL A 187 -5.60 -1.10 -2.89
N VAL A 188 -6.71 -1.67 -3.38
CA VAL A 188 -7.00 -3.12 -3.34
C VAL A 188 -6.98 -3.67 -4.76
N ASN A 189 -6.09 -4.63 -5.05
CA ASN A 189 -5.88 -5.19 -6.40
C ASN A 189 -5.77 -4.11 -7.50
N GLY A 190 -4.97 -3.07 -7.23
CA GLY A 190 -4.74 -1.96 -8.15
C GLY A 190 -5.90 -0.95 -8.26
N LYS A 191 -6.98 -1.11 -7.48
CA LYS A 191 -8.12 -0.18 -7.46
C LYS A 191 -8.11 0.69 -6.21
N PRO A 192 -8.02 2.03 -6.35
CA PRO A 192 -8.11 2.92 -5.20
C PRO A 192 -9.52 2.90 -4.62
N LEU A 193 -9.61 2.95 -3.29
CA LEU A 193 -10.90 2.94 -2.56
C LEU A 193 -11.52 4.34 -2.41
N TYR A 194 -10.75 5.40 -2.65
CA TYR A 194 -11.17 6.78 -2.42
C TYR A 194 -11.73 6.96 -1.01
N ASP A 195 -12.90 7.62 -0.86
CA ASP A 195 -13.47 8.01 0.42
C ASP A 195 -13.96 6.81 1.24
N ASP A 196 -13.98 5.61 0.63
CA ASP A 196 -14.35 4.34 1.26
C ASP A 196 -13.14 3.58 1.81
N TYR A 197 -11.98 4.23 1.94
CA TYR A 197 -10.73 3.57 2.36
C TYR A 197 -10.80 2.89 3.73
N GLU A 198 -11.66 3.38 4.63
CA GLU A 198 -11.92 2.76 5.93
C GLU A 198 -12.61 1.38 5.82
N ASN A 199 -13.34 1.13 4.72
CA ASN A 199 -14.04 -0.14 4.45
C ASN A 199 -13.18 -1.14 3.68
N PHE A 200 -11.85 -0.97 3.66
CA PHE A 200 -10.92 -1.81 2.89
C PHE A 200 -11.05 -3.31 3.21
N GLU A 201 -11.37 -3.70 4.44
CA GLU A 201 -11.58 -5.11 4.80
C GLU A 201 -12.69 -5.77 3.97
N ALA A 202 -13.79 -5.05 3.74
CA ALA A 202 -14.91 -5.56 2.95
C ALA A 202 -14.51 -5.74 1.48
N GLU A 203 -13.72 -4.81 0.94
CA GLU A 203 -13.22 -4.89 -0.44
C GLU A 203 -12.15 -6.00 -0.59
N VAL A 204 -11.30 -6.23 0.42
CA VAL A 204 -10.40 -7.39 0.48
C VAL A 204 -11.20 -8.69 0.46
N CYS A 205 -12.19 -8.83 1.33
CA CYS A 205 -13.04 -10.01 1.40
C CYS A 205 -13.78 -10.31 0.09
N LYS A 206 -14.21 -9.26 -0.62
CA LYS A 206 -14.88 -9.36 -1.92
C LYS A 206 -13.92 -9.70 -3.06
N ALA A 207 -12.67 -9.24 -2.97
CA ALA A 207 -11.64 -9.49 -3.97
C ALA A 207 -11.00 -10.88 -3.84
N TYR A 208 -11.03 -11.47 -2.65
CA TYR A 208 -10.44 -12.79 -2.39
C TYR A 208 -11.26 -13.91 -3.03
N VAL A 209 -10.58 -14.79 -3.77
CA VAL A 209 -11.23 -15.87 -4.54
C VAL A 209 -11.11 -17.25 -3.86
N GLY A 210 -10.33 -17.36 -2.78
CA GLY A 210 -10.22 -18.56 -1.95
C GLY A 210 -11.33 -18.67 -0.89
N GLU A 211 -11.17 -19.58 0.08
CA GLU A 211 -12.13 -19.69 1.18
C GLU A 211 -11.90 -18.55 2.19
N PRO A 212 -12.86 -17.60 2.34
CA PRO A 212 -12.61 -16.40 3.09
C PRO A 212 -12.61 -16.65 4.61
N PRO A 213 -11.79 -15.93 5.38
CA PRO A 213 -11.76 -16.03 6.84
C PRO A 213 -13.11 -15.64 7.45
N LYS A 214 -13.34 -16.04 8.71
CA LYS A 214 -14.62 -15.80 9.41
C LYS A 214 -15.01 -14.32 9.45
N THR A 215 -14.03 -13.41 9.53
CA THR A 215 -14.31 -11.96 9.57
C THR A 215 -15.05 -11.47 8.32
N CYS A 216 -14.73 -12.01 7.14
CA CYS A 216 -15.45 -11.69 5.90
C CYS A 216 -16.93 -12.06 5.95
N LYS A 217 -17.27 -13.18 6.60
CA LYS A 217 -18.68 -13.59 6.80
C LYS A 217 -19.43 -12.67 7.75
N ARG A 218 -18.72 -12.04 8.70
CA ARG A 218 -19.31 -11.07 9.65
C ARG A 218 -19.55 -9.72 8.96
N LEU A 219 -18.59 -9.24 8.17
CA LEU A 219 -18.70 -7.97 7.44
C LEU A 219 -19.86 -7.97 6.43
N THR A 220 -20.11 -9.09 5.75
CA THR A 220 -21.28 -9.21 4.85
C THR A 220 -22.62 -9.12 5.60
N VAL A 221 -22.68 -9.61 6.84
CA VAL A 221 -23.89 -9.51 7.67
C VAL A 221 -24.10 -8.08 8.20
N THR A 222 -23.04 -7.41 8.66
CA THR A 222 -23.12 -6.02 9.14
C THR A 222 -23.56 -5.08 8.02
N THR A 223 -22.92 -5.17 6.85
CA THR A 223 -23.28 -4.34 5.67
C THR A 223 -24.71 -4.59 5.19
N ALA A 224 -25.22 -5.82 5.28
CA ALA A 224 -26.62 -6.11 4.96
C ALA A 224 -27.59 -5.44 5.95
N LYS A 225 -27.28 -5.48 7.26
CA LYS A 225 -28.08 -4.83 8.31
C LYS A 225 -28.08 -3.32 8.21
N GLU A 226 -26.94 -2.71 7.91
CA GLU A 226 -26.84 -1.26 7.72
C GLU A 226 -27.63 -0.79 6.50
N LYS A 227 -27.58 -1.54 5.38
CA LYS A 227 -28.41 -1.26 4.20
C LYS A 227 -29.90 -1.41 4.50
N GLU A 228 -30.28 -2.41 5.29
CA GLU A 228 -31.67 -2.58 5.74
C GLU A 228 -32.14 -1.42 6.63
N ALA A 229 -31.30 -1.00 7.59
CA ALA A 229 -31.58 0.13 8.48
C ALA A 229 -31.64 1.47 7.71
N ALA A 230 -30.72 1.71 6.78
CA ALA A 230 -30.72 2.90 5.92
C ALA A 230 -31.95 2.94 5.00
N ARG A 231 -32.37 1.79 4.44
CA ARG A 231 -33.59 1.68 3.66
C ARG A 231 -34.83 1.95 4.52
N ALA A 232 -34.90 1.39 5.72
CA ALA A 232 -36.01 1.63 6.65
C ALA A 232 -36.09 3.11 7.07
N HIS A 233 -34.93 3.75 7.31
CA HIS A 233 -34.86 5.17 7.64
C HIS A 233 -35.26 6.06 6.44
N HIS A 234 -34.82 5.72 5.23
CA HIS A 234 -35.22 6.44 4.02
C HIS A 234 -36.73 6.33 3.77
N VAL A 235 -37.32 5.13 3.92
CA VAL A 235 -38.77 4.94 3.81
C VAL A 235 -39.53 5.77 4.85
N SER A 236 -39.08 5.78 6.11
CA SER A 236 -39.67 6.61 7.17
C SER A 236 -39.63 8.11 6.87
N LEU A 237 -38.51 8.62 6.32
CA LEU A 237 -38.41 10.02 5.91
C LEU A 237 -39.32 10.36 4.72
N VAL A 238 -39.44 9.46 3.75
CA VAL A 238 -40.34 9.64 2.61
C VAL A 238 -41.80 9.63 3.08
N ASP A 239 -42.18 8.71 3.96
CA ASP A 239 -43.54 8.64 4.50
C ASP A 239 -43.88 9.90 5.32
N ASN A 240 -42.95 10.40 6.14
CA ASN A 240 -43.15 11.65 6.89
C ASN A 240 -43.26 12.88 5.96
N ASN A 241 -42.42 12.98 4.92
CA ASN A 241 -42.54 14.05 3.93
C ASN A 241 -43.84 13.95 3.13
N VAL A 242 -44.33 12.74 2.82
CA VAL A 242 -45.62 12.56 2.14
C VAL A 242 -46.76 13.00 3.05
N ILE A 243 -46.72 12.70 4.35
CA ILE A 243 -47.74 13.19 5.31
C ILE A 243 -47.72 14.72 5.40
N GLU A 244 -46.55 15.34 5.43
CA GLU A 244 -46.40 16.80 5.52
C GLU A 244 -46.88 17.52 4.24
N VAL A 245 -46.60 16.94 3.06
CA VAL A 245 -47.10 17.45 1.76
C VAL A 245 -48.61 17.27 1.62
N VAL A 246 -49.19 16.17 2.15
CA VAL A 246 -50.65 15.97 2.15
C VAL A 246 -51.34 16.96 3.08
N ALA A 247 -50.74 17.30 4.23
CA ALA A 247 -51.28 18.31 5.15
C ALA A 247 -51.32 19.72 4.55
N LEU A 248 -50.39 20.07 3.64
CA LEU A 248 -50.33 21.38 2.98
C LEU A 248 -51.29 21.54 1.78
N THR A 249 -51.97 20.49 1.34
CA THR A 249 -52.93 20.54 0.21
C THR A 249 -54.40 20.52 0.62
N ALA A 250 -54.70 20.51 1.92
CA ALA A 250 -56.05 20.47 2.46
C ALA A 250 -56.63 21.86 2.85
N GLU A 251 -55.89 22.95 2.66
CA GLU A 251 -56.33 24.32 2.93
C GLU A 251 -56.29 25.20 1.68
N THR A 252 -57.19 24.95 0.71
CA THR A 252 -57.68 25.96 -0.26
C THR A 252 -59.09 25.64 -0.69
#